data_AF-A0A2D4QJM7-F1
#
_entry.id   AF-A0A2D4QJM7-F1
#
_cell.length_a   1.000
_cell.length_b   1.000
_cell.length_c   1.000
_cell.angle_alpha   90.00
_cell.angle_beta   90.00
_cell.angle_gamma   90.00
#
_symmetry.space_group_name_H-M   'P 1'
#
loop_
_entity.id
_entity.type
_entity.pdbx_description
1 polymer ?
#
loop_
_entity_poly.entity_id
_entity_poly.type
_entity_poly.pdbx_seq_one_letter_code
_entity_poly.pdbx_strand_id
1 'polypeptide(L)'
;MAAQCRDLLTYTCRDDGREFAAWINEATPINELLGIMLDPNNDEVLVELALAWADRQMPIVAWIEQAYGSDIVLAIGNPYPTRQLAQVLWRNQGSVAIGATLEPGIVTRLTLPRPPADLIKTFYPELDAGDLLHLNLVVREHVMTLAFGPQTILAQPPGPLLGPLRPPMTMSAARTQNVPDEEAERTTWCQVRKMAGRWELFIECQRTGTSRGRRMSSFLRSLDQLRGIEAVTVLVGPPRHERAPARYGICIPEFGDAQIVVGPEDDAPEIHIRSYEDRWLARFVLPGHWIPASGEPLLLSLIRTHEDNLDFETAPNVSVPWSMRIDPVHLDISAWNDDDFLLPVRRR
;
A
#
# COMPACT_ATOMS: atom_id res chain seq x y z
N MET A 1 -19.49 -31.38 -6.74
CA MET A 1 -18.35 -31.53 -5.82
C MET A 1 -17.02 -31.25 -6.51
N ALA A 2 -16.45 -32.17 -7.32
CA ALA A 2 -15.13 -31.97 -7.95
C ALA A 2 -14.97 -30.65 -8.73
N ALA A 3 -15.99 -30.22 -9.47
CA ALA A 3 -15.96 -28.95 -10.19
C ALA A 3 -15.84 -27.72 -9.25
N GLN A 4 -16.59 -27.68 -8.14
CA GLN A 4 -16.58 -26.54 -7.21
C GLN A 4 -15.24 -26.43 -6.47
N CYS A 5 -14.70 -27.56 -6.00
CA CYS A 5 -13.38 -27.60 -5.36
C CYS A 5 -12.27 -27.24 -6.37
N ARG A 6 -12.34 -27.79 -7.59
CA ARG A 6 -11.42 -27.43 -8.67
C ARG A 6 -11.46 -25.92 -8.93
N ASP A 7 -12.66 -25.35 -9.11
CA ASP A 7 -12.81 -23.95 -9.45
C ASP A 7 -12.19 -23.06 -8.36
N LEU A 8 -12.44 -23.35 -7.07
CA LEU A 8 -11.80 -22.66 -5.93
C LEU A 8 -10.26 -22.77 -5.93
N LEU A 9 -9.72 -23.86 -6.46
CA LEU A 9 -8.29 -24.13 -6.56
C LEU A 9 -7.66 -23.64 -7.88
N THR A 10 -8.46 -23.14 -8.82
CA THR A 10 -7.99 -22.67 -10.14
C THR A 10 -8.48 -21.29 -10.53
N TYR A 11 -9.24 -20.60 -9.67
CA TYR A 11 -9.80 -19.30 -9.99
C TYR A 11 -8.74 -18.26 -10.35
N THR A 12 -9.10 -17.39 -11.29
CA THR A 12 -8.31 -16.25 -11.72
C THR A 12 -9.16 -14.99 -11.78
N CYS A 13 -8.50 -13.85 -11.78
CA CYS A 13 -9.10 -12.54 -11.97
C CYS A 13 -8.22 -11.70 -12.90
N ARG A 14 -8.76 -10.59 -13.40
CA ARG A 14 -8.04 -9.63 -14.22
C ARG A 14 -8.05 -8.24 -13.61
N ASP A 15 -6.90 -7.61 -13.61
CA ASP A 15 -6.70 -6.20 -13.22
C ASP A 15 -5.98 -5.47 -14.36
N ASP A 16 -6.61 -4.44 -14.92
CA ASP A 16 -6.08 -3.64 -16.04
C ASP A 16 -5.49 -4.49 -17.19
N GLY A 17 -6.15 -5.61 -17.50
CA GLY A 17 -5.78 -6.54 -18.56
C GLY A 17 -4.72 -7.58 -18.18
N ARG A 18 -4.15 -7.54 -16.96
CA ARG A 18 -3.27 -8.59 -16.43
C ARG A 18 -4.07 -9.62 -15.65
N GLU A 19 -3.89 -10.88 -15.99
CA GLU A 19 -4.51 -12.00 -15.30
C GLU A 19 -3.66 -12.41 -14.09
N PHE A 20 -4.32 -12.70 -12.97
CA PHE A 20 -3.68 -13.15 -11.74
C PHE A 20 -4.47 -14.26 -11.07
N ALA A 21 -3.77 -15.07 -10.27
CA ALA A 21 -4.35 -16.17 -9.53
C ALA A 21 -5.21 -15.66 -8.36
N ALA A 22 -6.43 -16.17 -8.25
CA ALA A 22 -7.35 -15.91 -7.16
C ALA A 22 -7.89 -17.22 -6.57
N TRP A 23 -7.07 -18.28 -6.56
CA TRP A 23 -7.41 -19.57 -5.96
C TRP A 23 -7.02 -19.64 -4.49
N ILE A 24 -7.63 -20.55 -3.73
CA ILE A 24 -7.28 -20.82 -2.32
C ILE A 24 -5.85 -21.38 -2.25
N ASN A 25 -4.97 -20.70 -1.51
CA ASN A 25 -3.55 -21.06 -1.37
C ASN A 25 -3.10 -21.12 0.11
N GLU A 26 -4.02 -20.98 1.05
CA GLU A 26 -3.72 -21.01 2.48
C GLU A 26 -3.53 -22.46 2.94
N ALA A 27 -2.48 -22.71 3.74
CA ALA A 27 -2.11 -24.05 4.18
C ALA A 27 -3.23 -24.73 4.99
N THR A 28 -3.91 -23.98 5.87
CA THR A 28 -4.94 -24.55 6.74
C THR A 28 -6.17 -25.06 5.96
N PRO A 29 -6.83 -24.26 5.09
CA PRO A 29 -7.89 -24.76 4.24
C PRO A 29 -7.47 -25.90 3.31
N ILE A 30 -6.26 -25.85 2.74
CA ILE A 30 -5.78 -26.92 1.84
C ILE A 30 -5.58 -28.23 2.60
N ASN A 31 -4.95 -28.17 3.77
CA ASN A 31 -4.75 -29.36 4.61
C ASN A 31 -6.06 -29.93 5.12
N GLU A 32 -7.06 -29.10 5.41
CA GLU A 32 -8.43 -29.54 5.75
C GLU A 32 -9.04 -30.34 4.59
N LEU A 33 -8.97 -29.82 3.36
CA LEU A 33 -9.48 -30.53 2.19
C LEU A 33 -8.73 -31.85 1.94
N LEU A 34 -7.40 -31.85 2.05
CA LEU A 34 -6.59 -33.05 1.91
C LEU A 34 -6.94 -34.09 2.98
N GLY A 35 -7.13 -33.66 4.24
CA GLY A 35 -7.59 -34.52 5.33
C GLY A 35 -8.95 -35.15 5.04
N ILE A 36 -9.90 -34.36 4.51
CA ILE A 36 -11.21 -34.86 4.07
C ILE A 36 -11.06 -35.91 2.97
N MET A 37 -10.24 -35.64 1.95
CA MET A 37 -10.08 -36.49 0.76
C MET A 37 -9.27 -37.78 0.99
N LEU A 38 -8.38 -37.80 1.98
CA LEU A 38 -7.45 -38.91 2.21
C LEU A 38 -7.86 -39.80 3.40
N ASP A 39 -8.85 -39.40 4.19
CA ASP A 39 -9.34 -40.21 5.31
C ASP A 39 -10.32 -41.30 4.82
N PRO A 40 -9.96 -42.60 4.92
CA PRO A 40 -10.80 -43.70 4.46
C PRO A 40 -12.10 -43.84 5.26
N ASN A 41 -12.22 -43.22 6.43
CA ASN A 41 -13.47 -43.23 7.20
C ASN A 41 -14.54 -42.30 6.61
N ASN A 42 -14.15 -41.40 5.70
CA ASN A 42 -15.06 -40.42 5.13
C ASN A 42 -15.78 -40.91 3.88
N ASP A 43 -15.53 -42.12 3.35
CA ASP A 43 -16.04 -42.58 2.06
C ASP A 43 -17.56 -42.35 1.85
N GLU A 44 -18.36 -42.56 2.89
CA GLU A 44 -19.82 -42.38 2.83
C GLU A 44 -20.27 -40.91 2.87
N VAL A 45 -19.46 -40.00 3.44
CA VAL A 45 -19.80 -38.58 3.67
C VAL A 45 -18.85 -37.60 2.95
N LEU A 46 -17.89 -38.11 2.19
CA LEU A 46 -16.82 -37.35 1.55
C LEU A 46 -17.35 -36.17 0.72
N VAL A 47 -18.43 -36.42 -0.01
CA VAL A 47 -19.11 -35.42 -0.84
C VAL A 47 -19.61 -34.25 -0.01
N GLU A 48 -20.25 -34.53 1.11
CA GLU A 48 -20.85 -33.53 1.99
C GLU A 48 -19.76 -32.71 2.69
N LEU A 49 -18.71 -33.38 3.18
CA LEU A 49 -17.57 -32.72 3.81
C LEU A 49 -16.81 -31.82 2.83
N ALA A 50 -16.57 -32.27 1.59
CA ALA A 50 -15.89 -31.48 0.57
C ALA A 50 -16.72 -30.27 0.10
N LEU A 51 -18.05 -30.42 0.01
CA LEU A 51 -18.94 -29.30 -0.28
C LEU A 51 -19.00 -28.30 0.88
N ALA A 52 -19.11 -28.79 2.13
CA ALA A 52 -19.08 -27.95 3.31
C ALA A 52 -17.75 -27.18 3.44
N TRP A 53 -16.63 -27.82 3.09
CA TRP A 53 -15.34 -27.15 2.96
C TRP A 53 -15.41 -26.03 1.91
N ALA A 54 -15.93 -26.32 0.72
CA ALA A 54 -16.01 -25.37 -0.39
C ALA A 54 -16.87 -24.15 -0.05
N ASP A 55 -18.00 -24.35 0.63
CA ASP A 55 -18.95 -23.29 1.01
C ASP A 55 -18.37 -22.33 2.07
N ARG A 56 -17.42 -22.81 2.89
CA ARG A 56 -16.72 -21.98 3.89
C ARG A 56 -15.66 -21.07 3.26
N GLN A 57 -15.20 -21.33 2.04
CA GLN A 57 -14.12 -20.55 1.44
C GLN A 57 -14.59 -19.18 0.95
N MET A 58 -13.77 -18.15 1.15
CA MET A 58 -13.95 -16.83 0.55
C MET A 58 -12.88 -16.62 -0.52
N PRO A 59 -13.17 -16.93 -1.81
CA PRO A 59 -12.19 -16.77 -2.87
C PRO A 59 -11.98 -15.29 -3.25
N ILE A 60 -12.91 -14.40 -2.90
CA ILE A 60 -12.81 -12.94 -3.08
C ILE A 60 -11.48 -12.45 -2.49
N VAL A 61 -10.80 -11.59 -3.25
CA VAL A 61 -9.59 -10.89 -2.82
C VAL A 61 -9.89 -9.40 -2.73
N ALA A 62 -9.37 -8.70 -1.74
CA ALA A 62 -9.49 -7.25 -1.67
C ALA A 62 -8.25 -6.59 -1.08
N TRP A 63 -7.91 -5.41 -1.58
CA TRP A 63 -6.79 -4.64 -1.07
C TRP A 63 -7.09 -3.14 -1.09
N ILE A 64 -6.31 -2.42 -0.30
CA ILE A 64 -6.39 -0.96 -0.17
C ILE A 64 -5.44 -0.34 -1.20
N GLU A 65 -5.97 0.42 -2.15
CA GLU A 65 -5.16 1.23 -3.08
C GLU A 65 -4.87 2.61 -2.46
N GLN A 66 -5.91 3.25 -1.90
CA GLN A 66 -5.82 4.54 -1.20
C GLN A 66 -6.32 4.42 0.23
N ALA A 67 -5.40 4.48 1.18
CA ALA A 67 -5.73 4.53 2.59
C ALA A 67 -5.95 5.95 3.12
N TYR A 68 -5.30 6.99 2.59
CA TYR A 68 -5.30 8.34 3.17
C TYR A 68 -6.14 9.33 2.34
N GLY A 69 -6.52 10.46 2.96
CA GLY A 69 -7.38 11.47 2.34
C GLY A 69 -8.86 11.32 2.70
N SER A 70 -9.70 12.20 2.14
CA SER A 70 -11.14 12.24 2.43
C SER A 70 -11.88 10.99 1.97
N ASP A 71 -11.33 10.33 0.97
CA ASP A 71 -11.88 9.14 0.34
C ASP A 71 -10.84 8.03 0.42
N ILE A 72 -11.33 6.80 0.52
CA ILE A 72 -10.53 5.59 0.40
C ILE A 72 -10.87 4.89 -0.93
N VAL A 73 -9.90 4.13 -1.44
CA VAL A 73 -10.09 3.31 -2.65
C VAL A 73 -9.76 1.87 -2.31
N LEU A 74 -10.76 1.01 -2.52
CA LEU A 74 -10.64 -0.44 -2.39
C LEU A 74 -10.71 -1.08 -3.76
N ALA A 75 -9.81 -2.01 -4.02
CA ALA A 75 -9.89 -2.89 -5.17
C ALA A 75 -10.38 -4.27 -4.71
N ILE A 76 -11.39 -4.80 -5.39
CA ILE A 76 -12.06 -6.05 -5.02
C ILE A 76 -12.10 -6.95 -6.26
N GLY A 77 -11.37 -8.07 -6.21
CA GLY A 77 -11.39 -9.10 -7.25
C GLY A 77 -12.50 -10.10 -7.00
N ASN A 78 -13.40 -10.26 -7.96
CA ASN A 78 -14.46 -11.28 -7.92
C ASN A 78 -14.11 -12.48 -8.82
N PRO A 79 -13.57 -13.58 -8.25
CA PRO A 79 -13.23 -14.76 -9.06
C PRO A 79 -14.42 -15.62 -9.43
N TYR A 80 -15.61 -15.38 -8.86
CA TYR A 80 -16.78 -16.17 -9.20
C TYR A 80 -17.16 -15.96 -10.67
N PRO A 81 -17.69 -16.99 -11.36
CA PRO A 81 -18.18 -16.87 -12.74
C PRO A 81 -19.46 -16.06 -12.85
N THR A 82 -20.06 -15.68 -11.71
CA THR A 82 -21.30 -14.91 -11.62
C THR A 82 -21.08 -13.63 -10.82
N ARG A 83 -21.87 -12.61 -11.19
CA ARG A 83 -21.87 -11.31 -10.53
C ARG A 83 -22.19 -11.48 -9.05
N GLN A 84 -21.43 -10.80 -8.19
CA GLN A 84 -21.68 -10.77 -6.75
C GLN A 84 -22.12 -9.37 -6.31
N LEU A 85 -22.96 -9.33 -5.29
CA LEU A 85 -23.26 -8.09 -4.58
C LEU A 85 -22.39 -8.03 -3.33
N ALA A 86 -21.53 -7.03 -3.28
CA ALA A 86 -20.80 -6.68 -2.07
C ALA A 86 -21.58 -5.59 -1.31
N GLN A 87 -21.57 -5.69 0.02
CA GLN A 87 -21.98 -4.61 0.90
C GLN A 87 -20.76 -4.12 1.65
N VAL A 88 -20.59 -2.81 1.71
CA VAL A 88 -19.46 -2.19 2.39
C VAL A 88 -19.99 -1.23 3.44
N LEU A 89 -19.54 -1.40 4.68
CA LEU A 89 -20.06 -0.66 5.83
C LEU A 89 -18.97 -0.37 6.86
N TRP A 90 -18.96 0.84 7.41
CA TRP A 90 -18.08 1.20 8.51
C TRP A 90 -18.61 0.59 9.81
N ARG A 91 -17.79 -0.24 10.47
CA ARG A 91 -18.21 -1.09 11.60
C ARG A 91 -18.74 -0.29 12.80
N ASN A 92 -18.21 0.90 13.02
CA ASN A 92 -18.40 1.65 14.26
C ASN A 92 -19.28 2.90 14.08
N GLN A 93 -20.16 3.02 13.07
CA GLN A 93 -20.74 4.34 12.77
C GLN A 93 -22.23 4.42 12.43
N GLY A 94 -22.99 3.33 12.54
CA GLY A 94 -24.41 3.35 12.12
C GLY A 94 -24.58 3.78 10.65
N SER A 95 -23.50 3.68 9.86
CA SER A 95 -23.44 4.11 8.48
C SER A 95 -24.29 3.20 7.60
N VAL A 96 -24.96 3.80 6.62
CA VAL A 96 -25.72 3.05 5.61
C VAL A 96 -24.76 2.18 4.80
N ALA A 97 -25.06 0.89 4.70
CA ALA A 97 -24.28 -0.01 3.87
C ALA A 97 -24.34 0.43 2.40
N ILE A 98 -23.18 0.54 1.78
CA ILE A 98 -23.05 0.87 0.35
C ILE A 98 -22.96 -0.44 -0.43
N GLY A 99 -23.89 -0.64 -1.35
CA GLY A 99 -23.87 -1.79 -2.26
C GLY A 99 -22.91 -1.54 -3.43
N ALA A 100 -22.05 -2.51 -3.72
CA ALA A 100 -21.19 -2.52 -4.90
C ALA A 100 -21.42 -3.79 -5.71
N THR A 101 -21.61 -3.64 -7.02
CA THR A 101 -21.73 -4.78 -7.92
C THR A 101 -20.35 -5.22 -8.38
N LEU A 102 -19.98 -6.45 -8.07
CA LEU A 102 -18.69 -7.04 -8.48
C LEU A 102 -18.90 -7.89 -9.72
N GLU A 103 -18.30 -7.48 -10.83
CA GLU A 103 -18.39 -8.22 -12.08
C GLU A 103 -17.52 -9.49 -12.07
N PRO A 104 -17.91 -10.57 -12.77
CA PRO A 104 -17.15 -11.82 -12.82
C PRO A 104 -15.74 -11.64 -13.39
N GLY A 105 -14.75 -12.23 -12.73
CA GLY A 105 -13.38 -12.38 -13.23
C GLY A 105 -12.57 -11.09 -13.36
N ILE A 106 -13.07 -9.96 -12.85
CA ILE A 106 -12.38 -8.67 -12.93
C ILE A 106 -12.32 -7.97 -11.57
N VAL A 107 -11.37 -7.06 -11.43
CA VAL A 107 -11.25 -6.18 -10.27
C VAL A 107 -12.21 -5.00 -10.39
N THR A 108 -13.03 -4.80 -9.37
CA THR A 108 -13.88 -3.63 -9.21
C THR A 108 -13.23 -2.67 -8.23
N ARG A 109 -13.05 -1.40 -8.62
CA ARG A 109 -12.54 -0.34 -7.74
C ARG A 109 -13.70 0.44 -7.16
N LEU A 110 -13.74 0.53 -5.83
CA LEU A 110 -14.78 1.21 -5.07
C LEU A 110 -14.17 2.37 -4.30
N THR A 111 -14.62 3.58 -4.61
CA THR A 111 -14.26 4.80 -3.88
C THR A 111 -15.32 5.08 -2.82
N LEU A 112 -14.90 5.23 -1.57
CA LEU A 112 -15.81 5.48 -0.45
C LEU A 112 -15.37 6.70 0.34
N PRO A 113 -16.29 7.61 0.69
CA PRO A 113 -15.97 8.68 1.60
C PRO A 113 -15.67 8.12 2.98
N ARG A 114 -14.66 8.68 3.62
CA ARG A 114 -14.45 8.46 5.04
C ARG A 114 -15.58 9.10 5.83
N PRO A 115 -15.97 8.49 6.93
CA PRO A 115 -16.89 9.12 7.84
C PRO A 115 -16.28 10.39 8.47
N PRO A 116 -17.08 11.44 8.70
CA PRO A 116 -16.59 12.66 9.33
C PRO A 116 -16.17 12.41 10.79
N ALA A 117 -15.08 13.05 11.21
CA ALA A 117 -14.48 12.89 12.53
C ALA A 117 -15.45 13.20 13.69
N ASP A 118 -16.36 14.15 13.48
CA ASP A 118 -17.33 14.56 14.52
C ASP A 118 -18.39 13.48 14.79
N LEU A 119 -18.78 12.68 13.79
CA LEU A 119 -19.69 11.55 14.00
C LEU A 119 -19.03 10.48 14.88
N ILE A 120 -17.72 10.25 14.71
CA ILE A 120 -16.96 9.30 15.55
C ILE A 120 -17.05 9.72 17.01
N LYS A 121 -16.66 10.96 17.33
CA LYS A 121 -16.65 11.47 18.70
C LYS A 121 -18.04 11.55 19.33
N THR A 122 -19.08 11.83 18.52
CA THR A 122 -20.46 11.97 19.00
C THR A 122 -21.05 10.63 19.44
N PHE A 123 -20.84 9.57 18.65
CA PHE A 123 -21.42 8.26 18.94
C PHE A 123 -20.51 7.36 19.78
N TYR A 124 -19.20 7.62 19.77
CA TYR A 124 -18.19 6.82 20.46
C TYR A 124 -17.15 7.74 21.10
N PRO A 125 -17.52 8.46 22.17
CA PRO A 125 -16.65 9.44 22.83
C PRO A 125 -15.40 8.83 23.48
N GLU A 126 -15.38 7.50 23.66
CA GLU A 126 -14.24 6.75 24.17
C GLU A 126 -13.25 6.31 23.08
N LEU A 127 -13.64 6.38 21.80
CA LEU A 127 -12.71 6.17 20.70
C LEU A 127 -11.98 7.49 20.45
N ASP A 128 -10.66 7.47 20.59
CA ASP A 128 -9.85 8.60 20.14
C ASP A 128 -9.99 8.67 18.62
N ALA A 129 -10.10 9.87 18.04
CA ALA A 129 -10.19 10.03 16.58
C ALA A 129 -8.93 9.54 15.82
N GLY A 130 -7.90 9.10 16.56
CA GLY A 130 -6.73 8.37 16.07
C GLY A 130 -6.88 6.84 16.04
N ASP A 131 -8.00 6.29 16.50
CA ASP A 131 -8.28 4.85 16.46
C ASP A 131 -8.53 4.34 15.04
N LEU A 132 -8.13 3.09 14.81
CA LEU A 132 -8.32 2.42 13.52
C LEU A 132 -9.81 2.37 13.16
N LEU A 133 -10.15 2.96 12.01
CA LEU A 133 -11.47 2.79 11.41
C LEU A 133 -11.53 1.42 10.75
N HIS A 134 -12.54 0.63 11.11
CA HIS A 134 -12.76 -0.68 10.51
C HIS A 134 -13.88 -0.62 9.48
N LEU A 135 -13.57 -1.11 8.27
CA LEU A 135 -14.51 -1.28 7.19
C LEU A 135 -14.79 -2.76 6.98
N ASN A 136 -16.07 -3.14 7.02
CA ASN A 136 -16.48 -4.51 6.71
C ASN A 136 -16.92 -4.58 5.25
N LEU A 137 -16.27 -5.46 4.49
CA LEU A 137 -16.69 -5.94 3.19
C LEU A 137 -17.46 -7.25 3.38
N VAL A 138 -18.75 -7.24 3.09
CA VAL A 138 -19.63 -8.40 3.18
C VAL A 138 -19.97 -8.89 1.78
N VAL A 139 -19.66 -10.14 1.49
CA VAL A 139 -20.00 -10.81 0.23
C VAL A 139 -20.61 -12.16 0.57
N ARG A 140 -21.89 -12.37 0.22
CA ARG A 140 -22.68 -13.52 0.67
C ARG A 140 -22.70 -13.60 2.21
N GLU A 141 -22.23 -14.69 2.80
CA GLU A 141 -22.16 -14.90 4.25
C GLU A 141 -20.78 -14.54 4.83
N HIS A 142 -19.83 -14.15 3.99
CA HIS A 142 -18.46 -13.85 4.40
C HIS A 142 -18.27 -12.38 4.72
N VAL A 143 -17.48 -12.11 5.76
CA VAL A 143 -17.11 -10.76 6.19
C VAL A 143 -15.59 -10.64 6.22
N MET A 144 -15.06 -9.69 5.45
CA MET A 144 -13.66 -9.27 5.50
C MET A 144 -13.58 -7.90 6.17
N THR A 145 -12.68 -7.74 7.13
CA THR A 145 -12.48 -6.46 7.84
C THR A 145 -11.18 -5.81 7.40
N LEU A 146 -11.24 -4.57 6.92
CA LEU A 146 -10.09 -3.75 6.57
C LEU A 146 -9.91 -2.64 7.60
N ALA A 147 -8.68 -2.36 8.01
CA ALA A 147 -8.35 -1.32 8.98
C ALA A 147 -7.74 -0.10 8.29
N PHE A 148 -8.19 1.08 8.69
CA PHE A 148 -7.74 2.36 8.16
C PHE A 148 -7.26 3.25 9.31
N GLY A 149 -6.04 3.76 9.17
CA GLY A 149 -5.49 4.78 10.07
C GLY A 149 -6.12 6.15 9.86
N PRO A 150 -5.50 7.23 10.36
CA PRO A 150 -6.02 8.58 10.22
C PRO A 150 -6.09 9.02 8.76
N GLN A 151 -6.94 10.02 8.47
CA GLN A 151 -7.05 10.63 7.14
C GLN A 151 -5.74 11.32 6.73
N THR A 152 -5.10 12.01 7.67
CA THR A 152 -3.88 12.81 7.48
C THR A 152 -2.95 12.56 8.66
N ILE A 153 -1.65 12.46 8.42
CA ILE A 153 -0.63 12.37 9.47
C ILE A 153 -0.11 13.78 9.76
N LEU A 154 -0.09 14.17 11.04
CA LEU A 154 0.47 15.45 11.45
C LEU A 154 2.00 15.41 11.38
N ALA A 155 2.62 16.36 10.69
CA ALA A 155 4.07 16.46 10.64
C ALA A 155 4.59 17.33 11.79
N GLN A 156 4.78 16.72 12.96
CA GLN A 156 5.38 17.36 14.14
C GLN A 156 6.84 16.90 14.33
N PRO A 157 7.75 17.75 14.83
CA PRO A 157 9.13 17.36 15.11
C PRO A 157 9.23 16.10 16.01
N PRO A 158 10.16 15.17 15.75
CA PRO A 158 11.24 15.19 14.74
C PRO A 158 10.78 14.91 13.30
N GLY A 159 9.49 14.70 13.09
CA GLY A 159 8.86 14.44 11.81
C GLY A 159 8.35 12.99 11.68
N PRO A 160 7.34 12.76 10.83
CA PRO A 160 6.76 11.45 10.66
C PRO A 160 7.76 10.52 9.97
N LEU A 161 7.79 9.28 10.43
CA LEU A 161 8.57 8.21 9.85
C LEU A 161 7.65 7.38 8.95
N LEU A 162 7.91 7.42 7.65
CA LEU A 162 7.26 6.58 6.65
C LEU A 162 8.07 5.29 6.50
N GLY A 163 7.45 4.17 6.82
CA GLY A 163 8.05 2.86 6.64
C GLY A 163 7.71 1.88 7.77
N PRO A 164 8.29 0.67 7.73
CA PRO A 164 9.18 0.24 6.67
C PRO A 164 8.42 0.13 5.34
N LEU A 165 9.06 0.43 4.21
CA LEU A 165 8.44 0.14 2.91
C LEU A 165 8.16 -1.36 2.82
N ARG A 166 7.00 -1.71 2.26
CA ARG A 166 6.49 -3.08 2.29
C ARG A 166 6.58 -3.74 0.92
N PRO A 167 6.93 -5.04 0.84
CA PRO A 167 6.94 -5.76 -0.42
C PRO A 167 5.51 -5.93 -0.97
N PRO A 168 5.34 -6.27 -2.25
CA PRO A 168 4.05 -6.23 -2.90
C PRO A 168 3.08 -7.24 -2.29
N MET A 169 1.79 -6.92 -2.35
CA MET A 169 0.74 -7.71 -1.74
C MET A 169 0.67 -9.10 -2.34
N THR A 170 0.73 -10.13 -1.50
CA THR A 170 0.45 -11.50 -1.92
C THR A 170 -1.05 -11.75 -1.94
N MET A 171 -1.50 -12.77 -2.67
CA MET A 171 -2.93 -13.13 -2.69
C MET A 171 -3.43 -13.63 -1.33
N SER A 172 -2.55 -14.27 -0.56
CA SER A 172 -2.87 -14.65 0.83
C SER A 172 -3.04 -13.41 1.70
N ALA A 173 -2.17 -12.41 1.55
CA ALA A 173 -2.28 -11.12 2.23
C ALA A 173 -3.57 -10.38 1.86
N ALA A 174 -3.95 -10.35 0.58
CA ALA A 174 -5.20 -9.72 0.11
C ALA A 174 -6.49 -10.43 0.60
N ARG A 175 -6.39 -11.62 1.18
CA ARG A 175 -7.54 -12.32 1.80
C ARG A 175 -7.56 -12.18 3.30
N THR A 176 -6.42 -12.48 3.90
CA THR A 176 -6.27 -12.48 5.36
C THR A 176 -6.10 -11.07 5.93
N GLN A 177 -5.85 -10.08 5.08
CA GLN A 177 -5.50 -8.70 5.43
C GLN A 177 -4.20 -8.62 6.28
N ASN A 178 -3.40 -9.68 6.27
CA ASN A 178 -2.06 -9.69 6.86
C ASN A 178 -1.07 -9.11 5.85
N VAL A 179 -0.59 -7.90 6.13
CA VAL A 179 0.39 -7.22 5.28
C VAL A 179 1.67 -8.06 5.20
N PRO A 180 2.28 -8.23 4.01
CA PRO A 180 3.55 -8.93 3.88
C PRO A 180 4.64 -8.33 4.77
N ASP A 181 5.41 -9.20 5.43
CA ASP A 181 6.57 -8.80 6.22
C ASP A 181 7.71 -8.33 5.31
N GLU A 182 8.41 -7.28 5.73
CA GLU A 182 9.64 -6.82 5.11
C GLU A 182 10.79 -7.80 5.37
N GLU A 183 11.72 -7.90 4.42
CA GLU A 183 12.99 -8.59 4.68
C GLU A 183 13.87 -7.67 5.52
N ALA A 184 14.25 -8.13 6.73
CA ALA A 184 15.01 -7.32 7.69
C ALA A 184 16.29 -6.72 7.07
N GLU A 185 16.95 -7.45 6.17
CA GLU A 185 18.19 -7.03 5.52
C GLU A 185 17.97 -6.02 4.38
N ARG A 186 16.72 -5.71 4.01
CA ARG A 186 16.34 -4.78 2.95
C ARG A 186 15.44 -3.64 3.42
N THR A 187 15.31 -3.46 4.72
CA THR A 187 14.36 -2.51 5.29
C THR A 187 14.66 -1.08 4.84
N THR A 188 13.61 -0.35 4.43
CA THR A 188 13.70 1.04 3.98
C THR A 188 12.82 1.95 4.83
N TRP A 189 13.36 3.06 5.29
CA TRP A 189 12.64 4.08 6.05
C TRP A 189 12.84 5.46 5.44
N CYS A 190 11.84 6.33 5.58
CA CYS A 190 11.90 7.72 5.16
C CYS A 190 11.37 8.63 6.27
N GLN A 191 12.21 9.50 6.80
CA GLN A 191 11.81 10.55 7.73
C GLN A 191 11.52 11.84 6.96
N VAL A 192 10.32 12.39 7.12
CA VAL A 192 9.98 13.72 6.62
C VAL A 192 10.30 14.73 7.70
N ARG A 193 11.16 15.71 7.43
CA ARG A 193 11.56 16.70 8.45
C ARG A 193 11.83 18.07 7.87
N LYS A 194 11.93 19.07 8.75
CA LYS A 194 12.35 20.43 8.39
C LYS A 194 13.71 20.72 9.02
N MET A 195 14.68 21.09 8.19
CA MET A 195 16.04 21.43 8.60
C MET A 195 16.44 22.79 8.03
N ALA A 196 16.89 23.71 8.90
CA ALA A 196 17.25 25.08 8.52
C ALA A 196 16.18 25.78 7.65
N GLY A 197 14.90 25.60 8.03
CA GLY A 197 13.75 26.19 7.33
C GLY A 197 13.33 25.49 6.03
N ARG A 198 14.02 24.41 5.61
CA ARG A 198 13.71 23.67 4.38
C ARG A 198 13.17 22.29 4.69
N TRP A 199 12.15 21.87 3.95
CA TRP A 199 11.62 20.52 4.02
C TRP A 199 12.55 19.54 3.31
N GLU A 200 12.83 18.42 3.95
CA GLU A 200 13.66 17.36 3.39
C GLU A 200 13.13 15.97 3.75
N LEU A 201 13.42 15.01 2.87
CA LEU A 201 13.28 13.58 3.13
C LEU A 201 14.66 13.02 3.48
N PHE A 202 14.74 12.32 4.60
CA PHE A 202 15.91 11.53 4.96
C PHE A 202 15.55 10.04 4.82
N ILE A 203 16.15 9.40 3.83
CA ILE A 203 15.83 8.04 3.41
C ILE A 203 17.00 7.14 3.76
N GLU A 204 16.71 6.04 4.46
CA GLU A 204 17.65 5.00 4.81
C GLU A 204 17.23 3.68 4.18
N CYS A 205 18.12 3.09 3.40
CA CYS A 205 17.90 1.86 2.65
C CYS A 205 18.91 0.80 3.10
N GLN A 206 18.48 -0.18 3.91
CA GLN A 206 19.33 -1.33 4.23
C GLN A 206 19.46 -2.25 3.02
N ARG A 207 20.62 -2.88 2.84
CA ARG A 207 20.81 -3.86 1.77
C ARG A 207 21.86 -4.91 2.13
N THR A 208 21.71 -6.09 1.55
CA THR A 208 22.77 -7.10 1.50
C THR A 208 23.69 -6.91 0.31
N GLY A 209 24.99 -6.73 0.56
CA GLY A 209 26.00 -6.61 -0.50
C GLY A 209 25.89 -5.30 -1.28
N THR A 210 26.89 -5.00 -2.10
CA THR A 210 26.99 -3.72 -2.84
C THR A 210 26.28 -3.76 -4.19
N SER A 211 25.48 -2.75 -4.52
CA SER A 211 24.95 -2.56 -5.88
C SER A 211 26.09 -2.42 -6.88
N ARG A 212 25.93 -3.01 -8.08
CA ARG A 212 26.86 -2.90 -9.20
C ARG A 212 26.63 -1.63 -10.01
N GLY A 213 25.59 -0.86 -9.70
CA GLY A 213 25.28 0.42 -10.32
C GLY A 213 24.83 0.26 -11.77
N ARG A 214 23.57 -0.11 -11.97
CA ARG A 214 22.96 -0.08 -13.30
C ARG A 214 22.54 1.34 -13.66
N ARG A 215 23.01 1.85 -14.81
CA ARG A 215 22.59 3.16 -15.30
C ARG A 215 21.10 3.16 -15.66
N MET A 216 20.40 4.16 -15.17
CA MET A 216 19.01 4.40 -15.53
C MET A 216 18.90 4.92 -16.97
N SER A 217 17.85 4.47 -17.66
CA SER A 217 17.48 5.01 -18.98
C SER A 217 17.10 6.47 -18.85
N SER A 218 17.60 7.33 -19.76
CA SER A 218 17.21 8.74 -19.83
C SER A 218 15.75 8.95 -20.24
N PHE A 219 15.05 7.89 -20.66
CA PHE A 219 13.64 7.95 -21.03
C PHE A 219 12.86 6.85 -20.31
N LEU A 220 11.92 7.27 -19.46
CA LEU A 220 11.01 6.39 -18.71
C LEU A 220 9.57 6.63 -19.17
N ARG A 221 8.91 5.58 -19.65
CA ARG A 221 7.49 5.52 -20.01
C ARG A 221 6.62 5.05 -18.84
N SER A 222 7.18 4.24 -17.95
CA SER A 222 6.50 3.75 -16.76
C SER A 222 7.50 3.44 -15.65
N LEU A 223 7.02 3.47 -14.40
CA LEU A 223 7.83 3.12 -13.22
C LEU A 223 8.26 1.64 -13.24
N ASP A 224 7.51 0.76 -13.91
CA ASP A 224 7.90 -0.65 -14.09
C ASP A 224 9.27 -0.81 -14.78
N GLN A 225 9.74 0.18 -15.55
CA GLN A 225 11.07 0.13 -16.17
C GLN A 225 12.23 0.31 -15.17
N LEU A 226 11.93 0.69 -13.92
CA LEU A 226 12.90 0.81 -12.84
C LEU A 226 13.21 -0.53 -12.14
N ARG A 227 12.45 -1.61 -12.43
CA ARG A 227 12.74 -2.94 -11.89
C ARG A 227 14.15 -3.40 -12.29
N GLY A 228 14.88 -3.98 -11.34
CA GLY A 228 16.28 -4.36 -11.56
C GLY A 228 17.24 -3.17 -11.53
N ILE A 229 16.87 -2.08 -10.89
CA ILE A 229 17.72 -0.91 -10.57
C ILE A 229 17.55 -0.63 -9.07
N GLU A 230 18.66 -0.54 -8.33
CA GLU A 230 18.66 -0.12 -6.93
C GLU A 230 18.38 1.39 -6.85
N ALA A 231 17.14 1.75 -6.50
CA ALA A 231 16.73 3.14 -6.41
C ALA A 231 15.51 3.34 -5.51
N VAL A 232 15.38 4.56 -4.98
CA VAL A 232 14.14 5.04 -4.36
C VAL A 232 13.51 6.09 -5.26
N THR A 233 12.28 5.82 -5.70
CA THR A 233 11.43 6.80 -6.38
C THR A 233 10.51 7.49 -5.38
N VAL A 234 10.58 8.81 -5.34
CA VAL A 234 9.74 9.67 -4.52
C VAL A 234 8.73 10.37 -5.41
N LEU A 235 7.44 10.25 -5.09
CA LEU A 235 6.34 10.89 -5.80
C LEU A 235 5.69 11.95 -4.90
N VAL A 236 5.50 13.16 -5.41
CA VAL A 236 5.04 14.32 -4.62
C VAL A 236 3.88 15.04 -5.31
N GLY A 237 2.85 15.36 -4.52
CA GLY A 237 1.69 16.13 -4.96
C GLY A 237 0.63 15.31 -5.70
N PRO A 238 -0.53 15.92 -6.00
CA PRO A 238 -1.68 15.21 -6.55
C PRO A 238 -1.40 14.70 -7.99
N PRO A 239 -2.02 13.59 -8.41
CA PRO A 239 -1.90 13.11 -9.77
C PRO A 239 -2.36 14.17 -10.78
N ARG A 240 -1.59 14.37 -11.85
CA ARG A 240 -1.98 15.30 -12.94
C ARG A 240 -2.96 14.66 -13.91
N HIS A 241 -2.82 13.36 -14.16
CA HIS A 241 -3.69 12.53 -14.99
C HIS A 241 -3.32 11.05 -14.78
N GLU A 242 -4.09 10.10 -15.32
CA GLU A 242 -3.90 8.65 -15.11
C GLU A 242 -2.47 8.14 -15.32
N ARG A 243 -1.72 8.69 -16.28
CA ARG A 243 -0.33 8.31 -16.58
C ARG A 243 0.75 9.01 -15.74
N ALA A 244 0.38 9.99 -14.91
CA ALA A 244 1.28 10.75 -14.06
C ALA A 244 0.74 10.64 -12.62
N PRO A 245 1.19 9.62 -11.86
CA PRO A 245 0.61 9.26 -10.57
C PRO A 245 0.80 10.34 -9.50
N ALA A 246 1.64 11.34 -9.78
CA ALA A 246 1.84 12.51 -8.93
C ALA A 246 2.12 13.75 -9.79
N ARG A 247 2.24 14.90 -9.14
CA ARG A 247 2.60 16.17 -9.79
C ARG A 247 4.08 16.20 -10.15
N TYR A 248 4.90 15.67 -9.25
CA TYR A 248 6.35 15.59 -9.35
C TYR A 248 6.82 14.19 -8.97
N GLY A 249 7.94 13.76 -9.53
CA GLY A 249 8.53 12.47 -9.22
C GLY A 249 10.02 12.48 -9.50
N ILE A 250 10.80 11.93 -8.59
CA ILE A 250 12.25 11.77 -8.74
C ILE A 250 12.69 10.36 -8.38
N CYS A 251 13.53 9.78 -9.22
CA CYS A 251 14.20 8.52 -8.96
C CYS A 251 15.63 8.78 -8.49
N ILE A 252 15.96 8.28 -7.30
CA ILE A 252 17.24 8.46 -6.61
C ILE A 252 17.93 7.09 -6.56
N PRO A 253 18.88 6.81 -7.48
CA PRO A 253 19.64 5.57 -7.45
C PRO A 253 20.72 5.59 -6.35
N GLU A 254 21.18 4.43 -5.89
CA GLU A 254 22.35 4.39 -4.98
C GLU A 254 23.60 5.02 -5.64
N PHE A 255 23.77 4.76 -6.95
CA PHE A 255 24.90 5.24 -7.74
C PHE A 255 24.43 5.93 -9.01
N GLY A 256 25.04 7.07 -9.33
CA GLY A 256 24.72 7.91 -10.49
C GLY A 256 23.87 9.12 -10.12
N ASP A 257 23.42 9.84 -11.14
CA ASP A 257 22.63 11.06 -10.95
C ASP A 257 21.14 10.70 -10.77
N ALA A 258 20.50 11.36 -9.81
CA ALA A 258 19.06 11.32 -9.66
C ALA A 258 18.38 11.95 -10.88
N GLN A 259 17.23 11.42 -11.30
CA GLN A 259 16.51 11.92 -12.48
C GLN A 259 15.05 12.20 -12.13
N ILE A 260 14.55 13.31 -12.63
CA ILE A 260 13.13 13.65 -12.57
C ILE A 260 12.40 12.71 -13.52
N VAL A 261 11.48 11.91 -12.96
CA VAL A 261 10.71 10.91 -13.70
C VAL A 261 9.28 11.35 -13.96
N VAL A 262 8.80 12.37 -13.23
CA VAL A 262 7.49 13.02 -13.42
C VAL A 262 7.63 14.51 -13.14
N GLY A 263 7.04 15.34 -13.99
CA GLY A 263 7.06 16.80 -13.85
C GLY A 263 8.15 17.47 -14.69
N PRO A 264 8.24 18.81 -14.65
CA PRO A 264 9.25 19.56 -15.38
C PRO A 264 10.64 19.39 -14.77
N GLU A 265 11.69 19.53 -15.58
CA GLU A 265 13.10 19.57 -15.13
C GLU A 265 13.53 20.95 -14.61
N ASP A 266 12.55 21.76 -14.17
CA ASP A 266 12.76 23.14 -13.77
C ASP A 266 13.19 23.19 -12.30
N ASP A 267 14.48 23.42 -12.08
CA ASP A 267 15.19 23.42 -10.79
C ASP A 267 15.57 22.01 -10.28
N ALA A 268 16.84 21.65 -10.47
CA ALA A 268 17.35 20.34 -10.07
C ALA A 268 17.31 20.21 -8.54
N PRO A 269 16.62 19.20 -7.99
CA PRO A 269 16.51 19.02 -6.55
C PRO A 269 17.88 18.76 -5.89
N GLU A 270 18.09 19.33 -4.70
CA GLU A 270 19.30 19.10 -3.91
C GLU A 270 19.24 17.70 -3.27
N ILE A 271 20.07 16.79 -3.78
CA ILE A 271 20.16 15.40 -3.34
C ILE A 271 21.57 15.08 -2.91
N HIS A 272 21.71 14.46 -1.74
CA HIS A 272 22.98 13.96 -1.22
C HIS A 272 22.84 12.48 -0.94
N ILE A 273 23.75 11.68 -1.52
CA ILE A 273 23.73 10.22 -1.39
C ILE A 273 25.01 9.78 -0.70
N ARG A 274 24.87 8.86 0.26
CA ARG A 274 26.00 8.25 0.95
C ARG A 274 25.80 6.76 1.07
N SER A 275 26.70 6.00 0.44
CA SER A 275 26.69 4.55 0.48
C SER A 275 27.67 4.03 1.55
N TYR A 276 27.26 2.97 2.25
CA TYR A 276 28.03 2.21 3.23
C TYR A 276 28.00 0.73 2.85
N GLU A 277 28.61 -0.13 3.68
CA GLU A 277 28.66 -1.57 3.42
C GLU A 277 27.27 -2.23 3.49
N ASP A 278 26.46 -1.85 4.48
CA ASP A 278 25.19 -2.46 4.87
C ASP A 278 23.95 -1.64 4.49
N ARG A 279 24.14 -0.39 4.05
CA ARG A 279 23.05 0.53 3.70
C ARG A 279 23.52 1.66 2.81
N TRP A 280 22.56 2.38 2.25
CA TRP A 280 22.79 3.69 1.67
C TRP A 280 21.75 4.69 2.17
N LEU A 281 22.14 5.95 2.22
CA LEU A 281 21.33 7.05 2.70
C LEU A 281 21.13 8.05 1.57
N ALA A 282 19.92 8.59 1.46
CA ALA A 282 19.64 9.75 0.64
C ALA A 282 19.01 10.87 1.46
N ARG A 283 19.55 12.07 1.31
CA ARG A 283 18.94 13.31 1.78
C ARG A 283 18.43 14.05 0.56
N PHE A 284 17.12 14.21 0.47
CA PHE A 284 16.46 14.92 -0.62
C PHE A 284 15.77 16.18 -0.06
N VAL A 285 16.26 17.36 -0.41
CA VAL A 285 15.63 18.63 -0.06
C VAL A 285 14.53 18.94 -1.06
N LEU A 286 13.30 19.06 -0.61
CA LEU A 286 12.17 19.33 -1.49
C LEU A 286 12.30 20.75 -2.06
N PRO A 287 12.18 20.93 -3.40
CA PRO A 287 12.07 22.26 -3.98
C PRO A 287 10.87 23.01 -3.43
N GLY A 288 10.99 24.32 -3.21
CA GLY A 288 9.91 25.13 -2.64
C GLY A 288 8.61 25.05 -3.44
N HIS A 289 8.69 24.88 -4.77
CA HIS A 289 7.53 24.75 -5.65
C HIS A 289 6.87 23.36 -5.62
N TRP A 290 7.49 22.36 -4.97
CA TRP A 290 6.89 21.04 -4.70
C TRP A 290 6.10 21.03 -3.39
N ILE A 291 6.35 22.01 -2.52
CA ILE A 291 5.62 22.19 -1.27
C ILE A 291 4.22 22.73 -1.60
N PRO A 292 3.16 22.12 -1.03
CA PRO A 292 1.80 22.57 -1.27
C PRO A 292 1.57 23.98 -0.71
N ALA A 293 0.48 24.62 -1.14
CA ALA A 293 0.04 25.88 -0.56
C ALA A 293 -0.32 25.70 0.93
N SER A 294 -0.31 26.80 1.69
CA SER A 294 -0.69 26.76 3.10
C SER A 294 -2.12 26.20 3.26
N GLY A 295 -2.27 25.21 4.15
CA GLY A 295 -3.54 24.52 4.43
C GLY A 295 -3.81 23.29 3.56
N GLU A 296 -2.99 23.01 2.55
CA GLU A 296 -3.07 21.76 1.77
C GLU A 296 -2.06 20.72 2.31
N PRO A 297 -2.43 19.43 2.37
CA PRO A 297 -1.51 18.39 2.81
C PRO A 297 -0.41 18.14 1.77
N LEU A 298 0.80 17.85 2.24
CA LEU A 298 1.86 17.31 1.41
C LEU A 298 1.53 15.85 1.07
N LEU A 299 1.32 15.59 -0.21
CA LEU A 299 1.06 14.24 -0.73
C LEU A 299 2.38 13.58 -1.08
N LEU A 300 2.65 12.40 -0.53
CA LEU A 300 3.93 11.70 -0.67
C LEU A 300 3.74 10.18 -0.84
N SER A 301 4.42 9.58 -1.82
CA SER A 301 4.57 8.13 -1.96
C SER A 301 6.03 7.77 -2.21
N LEU A 302 6.44 6.59 -1.76
CA LEU A 302 7.78 6.06 -2.00
C LEU A 302 7.72 4.66 -2.61
N ILE A 303 8.62 4.41 -3.54
CA ILE A 303 8.87 3.09 -4.14
C ILE A 303 10.36 2.83 -4.03
N ARG A 304 10.75 1.68 -3.50
CA ARG A 304 12.12 1.18 -3.65
C ARG A 304 12.13 0.04 -4.65
N THR A 305 12.98 0.10 -5.65
CA THR A 305 13.29 -1.01 -6.54
C THR A 305 14.67 -1.56 -6.19
N HIS A 306 14.86 -2.85 -6.44
CA HIS A 306 16.11 -3.55 -6.12
C HIS A 306 16.84 -3.94 -7.41
N GLU A 307 18.17 -4.01 -7.37
CA GLU A 307 18.98 -4.40 -8.54
C GLU A 307 19.06 -5.92 -8.75
N ASP A 308 19.11 -6.67 -7.65
CA ASP A 308 19.39 -8.10 -7.64
C ASP A 308 18.18 -8.98 -7.99
N ASN A 309 16.98 -8.41 -7.90
CA ASN A 309 15.73 -9.02 -8.33
C ASN A 309 14.84 -8.00 -9.07
N LEU A 310 13.63 -8.41 -9.45
CA LEU A 310 12.64 -7.52 -10.07
C LEU A 310 11.58 -7.04 -9.07
N ASP A 311 11.86 -7.22 -7.78
CA ASP A 311 10.96 -6.87 -6.69
C ASP A 311 11.06 -5.38 -6.37
N PHE A 312 10.09 -4.93 -5.60
CA PHE A 312 9.97 -3.54 -5.19
C PHE A 312 9.20 -3.45 -3.88
N GLU A 313 9.44 -2.39 -3.13
CA GLU A 313 8.75 -2.11 -1.87
C GLU A 313 8.09 -0.74 -1.93
N THR A 314 7.02 -0.56 -1.17
CA THR A 314 6.10 0.57 -1.35
C THR A 314 5.67 1.16 -0.02
N ALA A 315 5.49 2.49 0.00
CA ALA A 315 4.88 3.23 1.09
C ALA A 315 4.05 4.40 0.53
N PRO A 316 2.94 4.79 1.19
CA PRO A 316 2.48 4.27 2.48
C PRO A 316 1.65 2.99 2.39
N ASN A 317 1.09 2.68 1.21
CA ASN A 317 0.26 1.50 0.99
C ASN A 317 1.07 0.44 0.25
N VAL A 318 0.70 -0.82 0.48
CA VAL A 318 1.26 -1.94 -0.25
C VAL A 318 0.63 -2.03 -1.63
N SER A 319 1.44 -2.09 -2.68
CA SER A 319 0.94 -2.29 -4.04
C SER A 319 0.81 -3.76 -4.43
N VAL A 320 -0.02 -4.07 -5.42
CA VAL A 320 -0.04 -5.39 -6.09
C VAL A 320 1.22 -5.62 -6.93
N PRO A 321 1.71 -6.86 -7.10
CA PRO A 321 3.01 -7.12 -7.72
C PRO A 321 3.12 -6.69 -9.19
N TRP A 322 1.99 -6.58 -9.90
CA TRP A 322 1.94 -6.21 -11.31
C TRP A 322 1.76 -4.70 -11.57
N SER A 323 1.68 -3.87 -10.52
CA SER A 323 1.54 -2.42 -10.65
C SER A 323 2.40 -1.71 -9.60
N MET A 324 3.08 -0.62 -9.97
CA MET A 324 3.74 0.27 -9.01
C MET A 324 2.95 1.55 -8.77
N ARG A 325 1.63 1.51 -8.97
CA ARG A 325 0.76 2.65 -8.70
C ARG A 325 0.43 2.66 -7.21
N ILE A 326 0.76 3.76 -6.52
CA ILE A 326 0.55 3.90 -5.08
C ILE A 326 -0.05 5.28 -4.81
N ASP A 327 -1.19 5.30 -4.12
CA ASP A 327 -1.79 6.54 -3.67
C ASP A 327 -1.04 7.10 -2.44
N PRO A 328 -0.92 8.43 -2.35
CA PRO A 328 -0.03 9.07 -1.39
C PRO A 328 -0.54 9.04 0.04
N VAL A 329 0.40 9.20 0.98
CA VAL A 329 0.06 9.63 2.34
C VAL A 329 -0.24 11.12 2.31
N HIS A 330 -1.20 11.54 3.13
CA HIS A 330 -1.51 12.94 3.34
C HIS A 330 -0.79 13.42 4.61
N LEU A 331 0.14 14.36 4.46
CA LEU A 331 0.90 14.93 5.58
C LEU A 331 0.48 16.38 5.83
N ASP A 332 0.01 16.68 7.04
CA ASP A 332 -0.22 18.06 7.46
C ASP A 332 1.10 18.68 7.92
N ILE A 333 1.74 19.39 7.01
CA ILE A 333 3.00 20.10 7.26
C ILE A 333 2.82 21.44 7.99
N SER A 334 1.58 21.92 8.14
CA SER A 334 1.27 23.14 8.90
C SER A 334 1.31 22.90 10.41
N ALA A 335 1.17 21.65 10.84
CA ALA A 335 1.32 21.23 12.23
C ALA A 335 2.77 21.31 12.76
N TRP A 336 3.74 21.63 11.91
CA TRP A 336 5.14 21.73 12.30
C TRP A 336 5.43 22.99 13.11
N ASN A 337 5.80 22.81 14.36
CA ASN A 337 6.19 23.88 15.27
C ASN A 337 7.71 23.87 15.51
N ASP A 338 8.40 24.93 15.11
CA ASP A 338 9.86 25.04 15.24
C ASP A 338 10.32 25.23 16.71
N ASP A 339 9.42 25.62 17.63
CA ASP A 339 9.73 25.88 19.04
C ASP A 339 9.91 24.59 19.88
N ASP A 340 9.37 23.46 19.42
CA ASP A 340 9.37 22.19 20.18
C ASP A 340 10.72 21.44 20.15
N PHE A 341 11.72 21.94 19.39
CA PHE A 341 13.06 21.34 19.28
C PHE A 341 14.18 22.14 19.98
N LEU A 342 13.83 23.13 20.80
CA LEU A 342 14.80 23.81 21.65
C LEU A 342 15.28 22.85 22.75
N LEU A 343 16.43 22.19 22.53
CA LEU A 343 17.18 21.55 23.60
C LEU A 343 17.31 22.54 24.77
N PRO A 344 17.12 22.09 26.03
CA PRO A 344 17.29 22.97 27.18
C PRO A 344 18.68 23.59 27.12
N VAL A 345 18.71 24.92 26.94
CA VAL A 345 19.95 25.70 26.95
C VAL A 345 20.67 25.35 28.24
N ARG A 346 21.82 24.66 28.15
CA ARG A 346 22.71 24.49 29.29
C ARG A 346 23.07 25.88 29.78
N ARG A 347 22.48 26.30 30.90
CA ARG A 347 22.93 27.47 31.66
C ARG A 347 24.40 27.21 31.99
N ARG A 348 25.30 28.02 31.42
CA ARG A 348 26.69 28.09 31.83
C ARG A 348 26.81 28.88 33.13
#